data_AF-A0A0C9UW08-F1
#
_entry.id   AF-A0A0C9UW08-F1
#
_cell.length_a   1.000
_cell.length_b   1.000
_cell.length_c   1.000
_cell.angle_alpha   90.00
_cell.angle_beta   90.00
_cell.angle_gamma   90.00
#
_symmetry.space_group_name_H-M   'P 1'
#
loop_
_entity.id
_entity.type
_entity.pdbx_description
1 polymer ?
#
loop_
_entity_poly.entity_id
_entity_poly.type
_entity_poly.pdbx_seq_one_letter_code
_entity_poly.pdbx_strand_id
1 'polypeptide(L)'
;MGNTSVVTGPGGVISNLKDLTKWLQTLILNGRHPITNDSIIPSAAIAKTAEGVSVFQQFPLDPSVSPVAYGLGQGSYSYQGHYIVEHNGGAVGHYTVISRAPFDGIGIAILTNAYPPGGSPLMELVKWRLYEKALGLKHVDWDSK
;
A
#
# COMPACT_ATOMS: atom_id res chain seq x y z
N MET A 1 -19.37 24.99 14.10
CA MET A 1 -18.80 23.80 14.75
C MET A 1 -19.42 22.59 14.07
N GLY A 2 -18.73 22.04 13.06
CA GLY A 2 -19.33 21.18 12.05
C GLY A 2 -19.31 19.71 12.43
N ASN A 3 -20.45 19.04 12.24
CA ASN A 3 -20.62 17.58 12.29
C ASN A 3 -19.42 16.85 11.70
N THR A 4 -18.63 16.16 12.53
CA THR A 4 -17.67 15.17 12.02
C THR A 4 -18.48 13.99 11.52
N SER A 5 -18.68 13.94 10.20
CA SER A 5 -19.32 12.83 9.51
C SER A 5 -18.67 11.50 9.93
N VAL A 6 -19.49 10.45 10.07
CA VAL A 6 -19.11 9.08 10.49
C VAL A 6 -18.00 8.47 9.60
N VAL A 7 -17.72 9.06 8.43
CA VAL A 7 -16.73 8.60 7.45
C VAL A 7 -15.33 9.20 7.66
N THR A 8 -15.17 10.18 8.57
CA THR A 8 -13.87 10.88 8.76
C THR A 8 -12.74 9.93 9.18
N GLY A 9 -13.01 8.98 10.08
CA GLY A 9 -12.04 7.99 10.54
C GLY A 9 -11.53 7.03 9.45
N PRO A 10 -12.41 6.28 8.75
CA PRO A 10 -11.98 5.24 7.80
C PRO A 10 -11.50 5.75 6.43
N GLY A 11 -11.77 7.01 6.06
CA GLY A 11 -11.43 7.49 4.71
C GLY A 11 -11.47 9.01 4.51
N GLY A 12 -11.46 9.80 5.58
CA GLY A 12 -11.57 11.26 5.48
C GLY A 12 -10.27 12.02 5.23
N VAL A 13 -9.13 11.32 5.16
CA VAL A 13 -7.82 11.95 4.95
C VAL A 13 -7.69 12.43 3.51
N ILE A 14 -7.43 13.71 3.31
CA ILE A 14 -7.05 14.30 2.02
C ILE A 14 -5.55 14.60 2.06
N SER A 15 -4.80 14.13 1.05
CA SER A 15 -3.35 14.22 1.01
C SER A 15 -2.83 14.42 -0.43
N ASN A 16 -1.52 14.47 -0.60
CA ASN A 16 -0.83 14.60 -1.87
C ASN A 16 0.45 13.74 -1.89
N LEU A 17 1.10 13.63 -3.04
CA LEU A 17 2.30 12.79 -3.19
C LEU A 17 3.49 13.25 -2.33
N LYS A 18 3.63 14.55 -2.02
CA LYS A 18 4.72 15.04 -1.15
C LYS A 18 4.57 14.49 0.26
N ASP A 19 3.35 14.53 0.79
CA ASP A 19 3.04 14.02 2.12
C ASP A 19 3.13 12.49 2.17
N LEU A 20 2.57 11.80 1.17
CA LEU A 20 2.59 10.33 1.11
C LEU A 20 3.98 9.77 0.87
N THR A 21 4.84 10.45 0.12
CA THR A 21 6.24 10.02 -0.06
C THR A 21 6.99 10.12 1.27
N LYS A 22 6.83 11.23 2.01
CA LYS A 22 7.41 11.38 3.34
C LYS A 22 6.90 10.32 4.31
N TRP A 23 5.60 10.02 4.25
CA TRP A 23 4.98 8.95 5.03
C TRP A 23 5.58 7.58 4.71
N LEU A 24 5.64 7.19 3.44
CA LEU A 24 6.22 5.92 2.98
C LEU A 24 7.69 5.80 3.39
N GLN A 25 8.48 6.86 3.20
CA GLN A 25 9.87 6.88 3.65
C GLN A 25 9.97 6.68 5.16
N THR A 26 9.10 7.34 5.94
CA THR A 26 9.06 7.17 7.39
C THR A 26 8.76 5.71 7.78
N LEU A 27 7.82 5.06 7.09
CA LEU A 27 7.49 3.65 7.34
C LEU A 27 8.63 2.69 6.97
N ILE A 28 9.29 2.91 5.83
CA ILE A 28 10.45 2.11 5.38
C ILE A 28 11.64 2.30 6.33
N LEU A 29 11.84 3.51 6.84
CA LEU A 29 12.87 3.84 7.83
C LEU A 29 12.47 3.46 9.27
N ASN A 30 11.55 2.49 9.43
CA ASN A 30 11.11 1.98 10.74
C ASN A 30 10.63 3.08 11.70
N GLY A 31 9.96 4.10 11.17
CA GLY A 31 9.32 5.17 11.94
C GLY A 31 10.19 6.40 12.13
N ARG A 32 11.36 6.46 11.48
CA ARG A 32 12.25 7.62 11.53
C ARG A 32 11.94 8.62 10.43
N HIS A 33 11.99 9.90 10.77
CA HIS A 33 11.80 10.97 9.80
C HIS A 33 12.94 10.95 8.75
N PRO A 34 12.64 11.02 7.43
CA PRO A 34 13.63 10.79 6.37
C PRO A 34 14.77 11.81 6.30
N ILE A 35 14.59 13.01 6.85
CA ILE A 35 15.60 14.08 6.86
C ILE A 35 16.29 14.20 8.23
N THR A 36 15.52 14.44 9.29
CA THR A 36 16.07 14.66 10.64
C THR A 36 16.49 13.39 11.38
N ASN A 37 16.08 12.21 10.90
CA ASN A 37 16.33 10.91 11.53
C ASN A 37 15.69 10.72 12.92
N ASP A 38 14.83 11.66 13.33
CA ASP A 38 14.08 11.60 14.59
C ASP A 38 13.12 10.42 14.59
N SER A 39 12.98 9.76 15.74
CA SER A 39 12.00 8.68 15.93
C SER A 39 10.60 9.28 16.09
N ILE A 40 9.76 9.18 15.06
CA ILE A 40 8.38 9.71 15.04
C ILE A 40 7.39 8.62 15.44
N ILE A 41 7.62 7.39 15.00
CA ILE A 41 6.76 6.23 15.25
C ILE A 41 7.65 5.13 15.82
N PRO A 42 7.27 4.49 16.94
CA PRO A 42 7.99 3.32 17.43
C PRO A 42 7.98 2.22 16.35
N SER A 43 9.15 1.65 16.05
CA SER A 43 9.28 0.57 15.06
C SER A 43 8.36 -0.63 15.35
N ALA A 44 8.16 -0.93 16.63
CA ALA A 44 7.23 -1.97 17.09
C ALA A 44 5.77 -1.69 16.67
N ALA A 45 5.34 -0.43 16.65
CA ALA A 45 3.99 -0.08 16.20
C ALA A 45 3.84 -0.33 14.69
N ILE A 46 4.86 0.01 13.90
CA ILE A 46 4.87 -0.28 12.45
C ILE A 46 4.80 -1.78 12.20
N ALA A 47 5.64 -2.56 12.87
CA ALA A 47 5.62 -4.02 12.80
C ALA A 47 4.24 -4.57 13.16
N LYS A 48 3.63 -4.07 14.24
CA LYS A 48 2.31 -4.50 14.68
C LYS A 48 1.22 -4.23 13.65
N THR A 49 1.30 -3.13 12.90
CA THR A 49 0.32 -2.83 11.84
C THR A 49 0.41 -3.76 10.64
N ALA A 50 1.60 -4.30 10.35
CA ALA A 50 1.84 -5.21 9.24
C ALA A 50 1.70 -6.71 9.62
N GLU A 51 1.50 -7.00 10.91
CA GLU A 51 1.31 -8.37 11.41
C GLU A 51 0.03 -8.97 10.82
N GLY A 52 0.14 -10.13 10.17
CA GLY A 52 -1.02 -10.85 9.64
C GLY A 52 -1.83 -11.48 10.78
N VAL A 53 -2.92 -10.82 11.18
CA VAL A 53 -3.80 -11.28 12.27
C VAL A 53 -4.94 -12.16 11.73
N SER A 54 -5.37 -11.91 10.50
CA SER A 54 -6.37 -12.71 9.80
C SER A 54 -5.95 -13.00 8.36
N VAL A 55 -6.58 -13.99 7.75
CA VAL A 55 -6.44 -14.25 6.31
C VAL A 55 -7.59 -13.54 5.60
N PHE A 56 -7.26 -12.53 4.80
CA PHE A 56 -8.23 -11.78 4.00
C PHE A 56 -8.51 -12.46 2.68
N GLN A 57 -7.46 -12.95 2.01
CA GLN A 57 -7.58 -13.75 0.81
C GLN A 57 -6.87 -15.08 1.01
N GLN A 58 -7.66 -16.16 1.04
CA GLN A 58 -7.19 -17.49 1.42
C GLN A 58 -6.36 -18.17 0.33
N PHE A 59 -6.70 -17.93 -0.94
CA PHE A 59 -6.07 -18.57 -2.07
C PHE A 59 -5.36 -17.53 -2.95
N PRO A 60 -4.14 -17.82 -3.42
CA PRO A 60 -3.44 -16.94 -4.34
C PRO A 60 -4.15 -16.92 -5.71
N LEU A 61 -4.16 -15.76 -6.38
CA LEU A 61 -4.72 -15.63 -7.74
C LEU A 61 -3.78 -16.22 -8.81
N ASP A 62 -2.49 -16.28 -8.51
CA ASP A 62 -1.43 -16.74 -9.40
C ASP A 62 -0.25 -17.27 -8.57
N PRO A 63 0.57 -18.21 -9.07
CA PRO A 63 1.77 -18.65 -8.37
C PRO A 63 2.78 -17.55 -8.01
N SER A 64 2.70 -16.39 -8.67
CA SER A 64 3.51 -15.22 -8.35
C SER A 64 3.05 -14.47 -7.10
N VAL A 65 1.90 -14.78 -6.51
CA VAL A 65 1.38 -14.08 -5.32
C VAL A 65 1.04 -15.08 -4.23
N SER A 66 1.26 -14.74 -2.97
CA SER A 66 0.78 -15.54 -1.85
C SER A 66 -0.70 -15.24 -1.51
N PRO A 67 -1.34 -16.03 -0.63
CA PRO A 67 -2.49 -15.55 0.13
C PRO A 67 -2.22 -14.19 0.79
N VAL A 68 -3.28 -13.43 1.03
CA VAL A 68 -3.21 -12.10 1.65
C VAL A 68 -3.62 -12.21 3.12
N ALA A 69 -2.68 -11.89 4.00
CA ALA A 69 -2.97 -11.66 5.41
C ALA A 69 -3.39 -10.20 5.62
N TYR A 70 -4.11 -9.93 6.71
CA TYR A 70 -4.53 -8.58 7.05
C TYR A 70 -4.32 -8.32 8.54
N GLY A 71 -3.76 -7.14 8.83
CA GLY A 71 -3.41 -6.67 10.16
C GLY A 71 -4.25 -5.50 10.60
N LEU A 72 -3.63 -4.54 11.29
CA LEU A 72 -4.29 -3.33 11.77
C LEU A 72 -4.42 -2.30 10.63
N GLY A 73 -5.33 -2.58 9.70
CA GLY A 73 -5.65 -1.67 8.59
C GLY A 73 -4.67 -1.76 7.41
N GLN A 74 -3.95 -2.88 7.26
CA GLN A 74 -3.02 -3.11 6.14
C GLN A 74 -3.08 -4.58 5.72
N GLY A 75 -3.06 -4.82 4.41
CA GLY A 75 -2.83 -6.14 3.84
C GLY A 75 -1.34 -6.43 3.72
N SER A 76 -0.95 -7.69 3.89
CA SER A 76 0.42 -8.14 3.67
C SER A 76 0.46 -9.49 2.98
N TYR A 77 1.42 -9.63 2.06
CA TYR A 77 1.56 -10.80 1.20
C TYR A 77 2.92 -10.79 0.48
N SER A 78 3.23 -11.86 -0.23
CA SER A 78 4.42 -11.96 -1.07
C SER A 78 4.05 -11.80 -2.54
N TYR A 79 4.79 -10.98 -3.28
CA TYR A 79 4.77 -10.90 -4.75
C TYR A 79 6.14 -11.33 -5.31
N GLN A 80 6.18 -12.44 -6.02
CA GLN A 80 7.39 -13.08 -6.56
C GLN A 80 8.52 -13.23 -5.53
N GLY A 81 8.16 -13.49 -4.27
CA GLY A 81 9.11 -13.66 -3.16
C GLY A 81 9.40 -12.39 -2.36
N HIS A 82 8.88 -11.23 -2.78
CA HIS A 82 9.07 -9.96 -2.09
C HIS A 82 7.90 -9.65 -1.18
N TYR A 83 8.18 -9.31 0.08
CA TYR A 83 7.15 -9.00 1.07
C TYR A 83 6.58 -7.60 0.83
N ILE A 84 5.28 -7.54 0.57
CA ILE A 84 4.52 -6.32 0.30
C ILE A 84 3.58 -6.04 1.47
N VAL A 85 3.47 -4.79 1.88
CA VAL A 85 2.49 -4.29 2.85
C VAL A 85 1.78 -3.07 2.28
N GLU A 86 0.46 -3.09 2.27
CA GLU A 86 -0.29 -2.03 1.58
C GLU A 86 -1.71 -1.79 2.11
N HIS A 87 -2.29 -0.71 1.61
CA HIS A 87 -3.72 -0.46 1.70
C HIS A 87 -4.20 0.33 0.49
N ASN A 88 -5.40 -0.01 0.03
CA ASN A 88 -6.06 0.67 -1.08
C ASN A 88 -7.19 1.57 -0.54
N GLY A 89 -7.51 2.62 -1.27
CA GLY A 89 -8.58 3.56 -0.92
C GLY A 89 -9.46 3.85 -2.13
N GLY A 90 -10.75 4.04 -1.87
CA GLY A 90 -11.73 4.39 -2.89
C GLY A 90 -12.81 5.27 -2.30
N ALA A 91 -12.95 6.46 -2.87
CA ALA A 91 -14.10 7.34 -2.70
C ALA A 91 -14.63 7.70 -4.09
N VAL A 92 -15.85 8.25 -4.17
CA VAL A 92 -16.43 8.63 -5.47
C VAL A 92 -15.48 9.57 -6.21
N GLY A 93 -15.01 9.11 -7.38
CA GLY A 93 -14.07 9.84 -8.24
C GLY A 93 -12.64 9.93 -7.72
N HIS A 94 -12.23 9.16 -6.70
CA HIS A 94 -10.87 9.17 -6.16
C HIS A 94 -10.44 7.77 -5.74
N TYR A 95 -9.26 7.33 -6.19
CA TYR A 95 -8.66 6.06 -5.80
C TYR A 95 -7.21 6.26 -5.37
N THR A 96 -6.79 5.47 -4.39
CA THR A 96 -5.45 5.51 -3.82
C THR A 96 -4.90 4.11 -3.64
N VAL A 97 -3.59 3.97 -3.86
CA VAL A 97 -2.82 2.78 -3.51
C VAL A 97 -1.60 3.25 -2.75
N ILE A 98 -1.40 2.75 -1.54
CA ILE A 98 -0.22 3.00 -0.73
C ILE A 98 0.40 1.65 -0.40
N SER A 99 1.55 1.35 -0.99
CA SER A 99 2.19 0.04 -0.92
C SER A 99 3.69 0.19 -0.63
N ARG A 100 4.26 -0.73 0.14
CA ARG A 100 5.70 -0.76 0.43
C ARG A 100 6.23 -2.19 0.44
N ALA A 101 7.44 -2.35 -0.10
CA ALA A 101 8.27 -3.53 0.07
C ALA A 101 9.39 -3.16 1.06
N PRO A 102 9.17 -3.34 2.38
CA PRO A 102 10.06 -2.77 3.40
C PRO A 102 11.46 -3.39 3.38
N PHE A 103 11.58 -4.67 3.02
CA PHE A 103 12.88 -5.34 2.91
C PHE A 103 13.68 -4.91 1.69
N ASP A 104 13.01 -4.41 0.65
CA ASP A 104 13.63 -3.94 -0.58
C ASP A 104 13.84 -2.42 -0.59
N GLY A 105 13.35 -1.69 0.43
CA GLY A 105 13.45 -0.24 0.52
C GLY A 105 12.58 0.51 -0.50
N ILE A 106 11.54 -0.11 -1.04
CA ILE A 106 10.68 0.46 -2.08
C ILE A 106 9.32 0.87 -1.50
N GLY A 107 8.88 2.09 -1.82
CA GLY A 107 7.54 2.60 -1.52
C GLY A 107 6.85 3.12 -2.78
N ILE A 108 5.57 2.80 -2.93
CA ILE A 108 4.74 3.21 -4.06
C ILE A 108 3.48 3.89 -3.52
N ALA A 109 3.24 5.12 -3.98
CA ALA A 109 1.98 5.83 -3.79
C ALA A 109 1.41 6.17 -5.16
N ILE A 110 0.17 5.74 -5.42
CA ILE A 110 -0.56 6.07 -6.64
C ILE A 110 -1.86 6.76 -6.21
N LEU A 111 -2.17 7.89 -6.84
CA LEU A 111 -3.39 8.66 -6.63
C LEU A 111 -4.01 8.92 -7.99
N THR A 112 -5.32 8.68 -8.12
CA THR A 112 -6.07 9.03 -9.34
C THR A 112 -7.43 9.60 -8.98
N ASN A 113 -7.89 10.54 -9.79
CA ASN A 113 -9.23 11.09 -9.75
C ASN A 113 -10.06 10.68 -10.98
N ALA A 114 -9.63 9.64 -11.70
CA ALA A 114 -10.36 9.10 -12.85
C ALA A 114 -11.58 8.27 -12.42
N TYR A 115 -12.67 8.38 -13.19
CA TYR A 115 -13.87 7.55 -13.04
C TYR A 115 -13.62 6.11 -13.55
N PRO A 116 -14.27 5.07 -13.00
CA PRO A 116 -14.14 3.70 -13.51
C PRO A 116 -14.38 3.59 -15.03
N PRO A 117 -13.64 2.71 -15.74
CA PRO A 117 -12.76 1.68 -15.20
C PRO A 117 -11.36 2.16 -14.78
N GLY A 118 -11.00 3.43 -15.02
CA GLY A 118 -9.65 3.98 -14.78
C GLY A 118 -9.21 4.16 -13.32
N GLY A 119 -9.98 3.61 -12.37
CA GLY A 119 -9.73 3.71 -10.93
C GLY A 119 -8.99 2.48 -10.39
N SER A 120 -9.72 1.61 -9.70
CA SER A 120 -9.14 0.52 -8.88
C SER A 120 -8.29 -0.51 -9.65
N PRO A 121 -8.77 -1.15 -10.76
CA PRO A 121 -7.98 -2.22 -11.41
C PRO A 121 -6.70 -1.70 -12.07
N LEU A 122 -6.77 -0.52 -12.70
CA LEU A 122 -5.61 0.08 -13.38
C LEU A 122 -4.48 0.38 -12.38
N MET A 123 -4.80 0.87 -11.19
CA MET A 123 -3.77 1.20 -10.19
C MET A 123 -3.04 -0.04 -9.69
N GLU A 124 -3.74 -1.15 -9.52
CA GLU A 124 -3.14 -2.43 -9.16
C GLU A 124 -2.15 -2.92 -10.22
N LEU A 125 -2.54 -2.86 -11.50
CA LEU A 125 -1.65 -3.20 -12.62
C LEU A 125 -0.41 -2.31 -12.68
N VAL A 126 -0.59 -0.99 -12.51
CA VAL A 126 0.52 -0.04 -12.46
C VAL A 126 1.44 -0.34 -11.28
N LYS A 127 0.89 -0.62 -10.09
CA LYS A 127 1.67 -1.01 -8.90
C LYS A 127 2.52 -2.24 -9.20
N TRP A 128 1.93 -3.29 -9.76
CA TRP A 128 2.68 -4.50 -10.12
C TRP A 128 3.78 -4.22 -11.12
N ARG A 129 3.48 -3.42 -12.14
CA ARG A 129 4.47 -3.07 -13.15
C ARG A 129 5.63 -2.26 -12.59
N LEU A 130 5.36 -1.39 -11.61
CA LEU A 130 6.39 -0.62 -10.91
C LEU A 130 7.28 -1.51 -10.04
N TYR A 131 6.69 -2.45 -9.27
CA TYR A 131 7.48 -3.41 -8.49
C TYR A 131 8.37 -4.27 -9.38
N GLU A 132 7.81 -4.83 -10.46
CA GLU A 132 8.58 -5.65 -11.40
C GLU A 132 9.76 -4.89 -12.00
N LYS A 133 9.55 -3.64 -12.40
CA LYS A 133 10.64 -2.80 -12.95
C LYS A 133 11.68 -2.46 -11.89
N ALA A 134 11.25 -2.10 -10.68
CA ALA A 134 12.16 -1.69 -9.61
C ALA A 134 13.01 -2.85 -9.07
N LEU A 135 12.47 -4.07 -9.07
CA LEU A 135 13.10 -5.28 -8.54
C LEU A 135 13.70 -6.19 -9.63
N GLY A 136 13.51 -5.87 -10.92
CA GLY A 136 13.98 -6.70 -12.03
C GLY A 136 13.25 -8.04 -12.15
N LEU A 137 11.98 -8.09 -11.77
CA LEU A 137 11.17 -9.31 -11.73
C LEU A 137 10.64 -9.69 -13.12
N LYS A 138 10.24 -10.95 -13.26
CA LYS A 138 9.54 -11.42 -14.44
C LYS A 138 8.19 -10.69 -14.55
N HIS A 139 7.87 -10.21 -15.74
CA HIS A 139 6.55 -9.62 -15.98
C HIS A 139 5.46 -10.69 -15.90
N VAL A 140 4.44 -10.44 -15.08
CA VAL A 140 3.20 -11.20 -15.06
C VAL A 140 2.15 -10.41 -15.83
N ASP A 141 1.61 -11.02 -16.88
CA ASP A 141 0.52 -10.43 -17.66
C ASP A 141 -0.80 -10.61 -16.90
N TRP A 142 -1.10 -9.63 -16.06
CA TRP A 142 -2.33 -9.56 -15.26
C TRP A 142 -3.55 -9.13 -16.08
N ASP A 143 -3.37 -8.53 -17.26
CA ASP A 143 -4.47 -8.11 -18.13
C ASP A 143 -5.09 -9.30 -18.86
N SER A 144 -4.29 -10.33 -19.14
CA SER A 144 -4.69 -11.56 -19.83
C SER A 144 -5.29 -12.66 -18.92
N LYS A 145 -5.31 -12.43 -17.59
CA LYS A 145 -5.71 -13.43 -16.58
C LYS A 145 -7.17 -13.30 -16.15
#